data_AF-A0A966VZA6-F1
#
_entry.id   AF-A0A966VZA6-F1
#
_cell.length_a   1.000
_cell.length_b   1.000
_cell.length_c   1.000
_cell.angle_alpha   90.00
_cell.angle_beta   90.00
_cell.angle_gamma   90.00
#
_symmetry.space_group_name_H-M   'P 1'
#
loop_
_entity.id
_entity.type
_entity.pdbx_description
1 polymer ?
#
loop_
_entity_poly.entity_id
_entity_poly.type
_entity_poly.pdbx_seq_one_letter_code
_entity_poly.pdbx_strand_id
1 'polypeptide(L)'
;KVDVPLLDLPYDFDSLMAAGTMSGSGAIIVLDDTRDIVEALANLAEFYAHESCGQCTPCREGSLWMSKALHRLTHGHGRKADADYLLHIAQNIQGRTICAFGEACAWPVLSYVKKFKDDFEAKGAADEAKAAAAKH
;
A
#
# COMPACT_ATOMS: atom_id res chain seq x y z
N LYS A 1 12.40 -18.40 1.05
CA LYS A 1 12.93 -17.11 0.54
C LYS A 1 13.88 -17.46 -0.58
N VAL A 2 13.87 -16.70 -1.67
CA VAL A 2 14.73 -16.97 -2.83
C VAL A 2 16.16 -16.54 -2.48
N ASP A 3 17.15 -17.43 -2.65
CA ASP A 3 18.56 -17.20 -2.31
C ASP A 3 19.34 -16.59 -3.50
N VAL A 4 18.73 -15.61 -4.17
CA VAL A 4 19.29 -14.91 -5.33
C VAL A 4 19.21 -13.40 -5.05
N PRO A 5 20.26 -12.60 -5.33
CA PRO A 5 20.19 -11.16 -5.17
C PRO A 5 19.04 -10.55 -5.99
N LEU A 6 18.41 -9.48 -5.49
CA LEU A 6 17.20 -8.90 -6.10
C LEU A 6 17.39 -8.51 -7.58
N LEU A 7 18.56 -7.96 -7.92
CA LEU A 7 18.86 -7.52 -9.30
C LEU A 7 19.23 -8.69 -10.23
N ASP A 8 19.59 -9.83 -9.67
CA ASP A 8 19.92 -11.06 -10.41
C ASP A 8 18.74 -12.04 -10.47
N LEU A 9 17.59 -11.65 -9.89
CA LEU A 9 16.37 -12.47 -9.90
C LEU A 9 15.84 -12.59 -11.34
N PRO A 10 15.72 -13.80 -11.90
CA PRO A 10 15.15 -13.99 -13.22
C PRO A 10 13.73 -13.41 -13.31
N TYR A 11 13.45 -12.67 -14.37
CA TYR A 11 12.13 -12.11 -14.63
C TYR A 11 11.23 -13.13 -15.32
N ASP A 12 10.78 -14.12 -14.55
CA ASP A 12 9.82 -15.14 -14.98
C ASP A 12 8.73 -15.34 -13.90
N PHE A 13 7.63 -16.00 -14.27
CA PHE A 13 6.49 -16.14 -13.38
C PHE A 13 6.83 -16.92 -12.11
N ASP A 14 7.58 -18.02 -12.20
CA ASP A 14 7.85 -18.91 -11.08
C ASP A 14 8.83 -18.29 -10.08
N SER A 15 9.90 -17.67 -10.59
CA SER A 15 10.90 -16.96 -9.79
C SER A 15 10.28 -15.79 -9.03
N LEU A 16 9.41 -15.00 -9.67
CA LEU A 16 8.74 -13.87 -9.04
C LEU A 16 7.72 -14.31 -7.99
N MET A 17 6.92 -15.36 -8.27
CA MET A 17 6.01 -15.95 -7.28
C MET A 17 6.76 -16.46 -6.06
N ALA A 18 7.90 -17.16 -6.25
CA ALA A 18 8.74 -17.61 -5.16
C ALA A 18 9.33 -16.45 -4.33
N ALA A 19 9.56 -15.29 -4.95
CA ALA A 19 9.98 -14.06 -4.30
C ALA A 19 8.83 -13.30 -3.58
N GLY A 20 7.60 -13.79 -3.67
CA GLY A 20 6.42 -13.20 -3.03
C GLY A 20 5.82 -12.01 -3.78
N THR A 21 6.06 -11.93 -5.10
CA THR A 21 5.42 -10.97 -6.01
C THR A 21 4.92 -11.70 -7.25
N MET A 22 4.40 -10.99 -8.25
CA MET A 22 4.00 -11.60 -9.52
C MET A 22 4.21 -10.65 -10.68
N SER A 23 4.45 -11.19 -11.88
CA SER A 23 4.41 -10.41 -13.11
C SER A 23 2.97 -10.35 -13.63
N GLY A 24 2.46 -9.12 -13.80
CA GLY A 24 1.19 -8.85 -14.47
C GLY A 24 1.40 -8.56 -15.96
N SER A 25 1.47 -7.28 -16.32
CA SER A 25 1.61 -6.81 -17.71
C SER A 25 3.06 -6.72 -18.20
N GLY A 26 4.05 -7.08 -17.39
CA GLY A 26 5.46 -6.80 -17.68
C GLY A 26 5.90 -5.35 -17.39
N ALA A 27 4.99 -4.49 -16.90
CA ALA A 27 5.33 -3.12 -16.55
C ALA A 27 6.10 -3.06 -15.23
N ILE A 28 7.28 -2.42 -15.26
CA ILE A 28 8.15 -2.23 -14.09
C ILE A 28 8.24 -0.74 -13.79
N ILE A 29 7.97 -0.38 -12.54
CA ILE A 29 8.17 0.97 -12.02
C ILE A 29 9.38 0.93 -11.09
N VAL A 30 10.37 1.77 -11.37
CA VAL A 30 11.58 1.91 -10.55
C VAL A 30 11.48 3.22 -9.77
N LEU A 31 11.64 3.14 -8.45
CA LEU A 31 11.70 4.27 -7.53
C LEU A 31 13.06 4.26 -6.85
N ASP A 32 13.72 5.41 -6.77
CA ASP A 32 14.95 5.59 -6.02
C ASP A 32 14.66 6.07 -4.58
N ASP A 33 15.72 6.29 -3.80
CA ASP A 33 15.68 6.74 -2.41
C ASP A 33 15.29 8.22 -2.24
N THR A 34 15.16 8.98 -3.32
CA THR A 34 14.67 10.37 -3.28
C THR A 34 13.15 10.46 -3.19
N ARG A 35 12.44 9.32 -3.32
CA ARG A 35 10.98 9.26 -3.31
C ARG A 35 10.42 8.79 -1.98
N ASP A 36 9.38 9.49 -1.53
CA ASP A 36 8.58 9.06 -0.39
C ASP A 36 7.72 7.85 -0.77
N ILE A 37 7.98 6.72 -0.15
CA ILE A 37 7.29 5.46 -0.44
C ILE A 37 5.82 5.47 0.01
N VAL A 38 5.50 6.25 1.05
CA VAL A 38 4.12 6.45 1.53
C VAL A 38 3.33 7.28 0.52
N GLU A 39 3.96 8.30 -0.07
CA GLU A 39 3.35 9.11 -1.15
C GLU A 39 3.15 8.28 -2.42
N ALA A 40 4.12 7.45 -2.80
CA ALA A 40 3.97 6.54 -3.93
C ALA A 40 2.79 5.57 -3.74
N LEU A 41 2.61 5.03 -2.54
CA LEU A 41 1.44 4.19 -2.24
C LEU A 41 0.14 4.99 -2.23
N ALA A 42 0.15 6.22 -1.71
CA ALA A 42 -1.02 7.09 -1.68
C ALA A 42 -1.56 7.36 -3.09
N ASN A 43 -0.67 7.67 -4.04
CA ASN A 43 -1.03 7.85 -5.45
C ASN A 43 -1.68 6.60 -6.05
N LEU A 44 -1.10 5.43 -5.80
CA LEU A 44 -1.65 4.16 -6.29
C LEU A 44 -3.02 3.83 -5.67
N ALA A 45 -3.17 4.07 -4.37
CA ALA A 45 -4.43 3.83 -3.66
C ALA A 45 -5.55 4.78 -4.12
N GLU A 46 -5.22 6.04 -4.42
CA GLU A 46 -6.16 6.99 -5.02
C GLU A 46 -6.64 6.53 -6.39
N PHE A 47 -5.72 6.06 -7.25
CA PHE A 47 -6.08 5.46 -8.53
C PHE A 47 -7.05 4.29 -8.38
N TYR A 48 -6.74 3.31 -7.51
CA TYR A 48 -7.63 2.16 -7.29
C TYR A 48 -8.98 2.53 -6.66
N ALA A 49 -9.02 3.57 -5.82
CA ALA A 49 -10.27 4.09 -5.28
C ALA A 49 -11.12 4.75 -6.37
N HIS A 50 -10.50 5.49 -7.30
CA HIS A 50 -11.17 6.14 -8.43
C HIS A 50 -11.72 5.14 -9.45
N GLU A 51 -10.92 4.13 -9.81
CA GLU A 51 -11.25 3.15 -10.85
C GLU A 51 -12.09 1.96 -10.35
N SER A 52 -12.40 1.90 -9.06
CA SER A 52 -13.26 0.86 -8.51
C SER A 52 -14.66 0.97 -9.11
N CYS A 53 -15.12 -0.06 -9.83
CA CYS A 53 -16.48 -0.12 -10.40
C CYS A 53 -17.61 -0.11 -9.35
N GLY A 54 -17.28 -0.37 -8.08
CA GLY A 54 -18.20 -0.25 -6.95
C GLY A 54 -19.11 -1.45 -6.69
N GLN A 55 -19.00 -2.55 -7.44
CA GLN A 55 -19.93 -3.67 -7.35
C GLN A 55 -19.82 -4.46 -6.02
N CYS A 56 -18.61 -4.76 -5.54
CA CYS A 56 -18.40 -5.46 -4.29
C CYS A 56 -18.06 -4.49 -3.16
N THR A 57 -18.78 -4.58 -2.04
CA THR A 57 -18.57 -3.76 -0.84
C THR A 57 -17.12 -3.75 -0.34
N PRO A 58 -16.41 -4.90 -0.18
CA PRO A 58 -15.04 -4.87 0.31
C PRO A 58 -14.11 -4.05 -0.59
N CYS A 59 -14.24 -4.14 -1.92
CA CYS A 59 -13.46 -3.30 -2.84
C CYS A 59 -13.88 -1.84 -2.77
N ARG A 60 -15.18 -1.54 -2.90
CA ARG A 60 -15.70 -0.15 -2.98
C ARG A 60 -15.38 0.67 -1.73
N GLU A 61 -15.66 0.11 -0.56
CA GLU A 61 -15.45 0.82 0.70
C GLU A 61 -13.98 0.71 1.16
N GLY A 62 -13.38 -0.47 0.97
CA GLY A 62 -12.01 -0.73 1.40
C GLY A 62 -10.99 0.11 0.64
N SER A 63 -11.10 0.22 -0.68
CA SER A 63 -10.20 1.08 -1.47
C SER A 63 -10.30 2.55 -1.05
N LEU A 64 -11.52 3.04 -0.80
CA LEU A 64 -11.76 4.40 -0.33
C LEU A 64 -11.17 4.64 1.07
N TRP A 65 -11.31 3.69 1.99
CA TRP A 65 -10.73 3.82 3.33
C TRP A 65 -9.20 3.82 3.30
N MET A 66 -8.59 2.95 2.48
CA MET A 66 -7.13 2.95 2.30
C MET A 66 -6.64 4.26 1.69
N SER A 67 -7.29 4.74 0.63
CA SER A 67 -6.97 6.04 0.01
C SER A 67 -7.07 7.19 1.01
N LYS A 68 -8.14 7.25 1.82
CA LYS A 68 -8.31 8.29 2.84
C LYS A 68 -7.24 8.22 3.94
N ALA A 69 -6.89 7.02 4.40
CA ALA A 69 -5.85 6.86 5.41
C ALA A 69 -4.47 7.30 4.88
N LEU A 70 -4.14 6.92 3.64
CA LEU A 70 -2.90 7.34 2.99
C LEU A 70 -2.88 8.85 2.71
N HIS A 71 -3.99 9.42 2.27
CA HIS A 71 -4.12 10.87 2.11
C HIS A 71 -3.86 11.59 3.44
N ARG A 72 -4.38 11.10 4.56
CA ARG A 72 -4.06 11.71 5.86
C ARG A 72 -2.55 11.66 6.16
N LEU A 73 -1.93 10.50 5.96
CA LEU A 73 -0.49 10.32 6.17
C LEU A 73 0.35 11.27 5.30
N THR A 74 -0.05 11.53 4.05
CA THR A 74 0.70 12.42 3.16
C THR A 74 0.43 13.91 3.40
N HIS A 75 -0.64 14.26 4.13
CA HIS A 75 -1.07 15.66 4.33
C HIS A 75 -0.92 16.14 5.79
N GLY A 76 -0.08 15.49 6.61
CA GLY A 76 0.19 15.96 7.96
C GLY A 76 -0.91 15.64 8.98
N HIS A 77 -1.77 14.67 8.67
CA HIS A 77 -2.91 14.25 9.49
C HIS A 77 -2.87 12.76 9.81
N GLY A 78 -1.72 12.13 9.59
CA GLY A 78 -1.50 10.71 9.82
C GLY A 78 -1.57 10.34 11.29
N ARG A 79 -1.73 9.03 11.54
CA ARG A 79 -1.66 8.42 12.86
C ARG A 79 -0.65 7.30 12.82
N LYS A 80 0.09 7.07 13.90
CA LYS A 80 1.01 5.92 13.95
C LYS A 80 0.28 4.60 13.67
N ALA A 81 -0.94 4.48 14.17
CA ALA A 81 -1.81 3.32 13.97
C ALA A 81 -2.31 3.13 12.53
N ASP A 82 -2.12 4.10 11.61
CA ASP A 82 -2.58 3.97 10.23
C ASP A 82 -1.84 2.84 9.49
N ALA A 83 -0.61 2.49 9.88
CA ALA A 83 0.11 1.36 9.30
C ALA A 83 -0.65 0.03 9.50
N ASP A 84 -1.01 -0.30 10.74
CA ASP A 84 -1.76 -1.52 11.05
C ASP A 84 -3.20 -1.46 10.52
N TYR A 85 -3.81 -0.28 10.51
CA TYR A 85 -5.13 -0.06 9.93
C TYR A 85 -5.16 -0.37 8.42
N LEU A 86 -4.16 0.08 7.67
CA LEU A 86 -4.01 -0.21 6.24
C LEU A 86 -3.88 -1.71 5.97
N LEU A 87 -3.04 -2.42 6.76
CA LEU A 87 -2.91 -3.88 6.65
C LEU A 87 -4.25 -4.58 6.92
N HIS A 88 -4.97 -4.16 7.96
CA HIS A 88 -6.24 -4.75 8.32
C HIS A 88 -7.31 -4.57 7.23
N ILE A 89 -7.39 -3.38 6.60
CA ILE A 89 -8.33 -3.16 5.49
C ILE A 89 -7.94 -4.03 4.29
N ALA A 90 -6.68 -3.99 3.86
CA ALA A 90 -6.22 -4.71 2.69
C ALA A 90 -6.44 -6.24 2.82
N GLN A 91 -6.22 -6.81 4.01
CA GLN A 91 -6.52 -8.21 4.32
C GLN A 91 -8.00 -8.55 4.24
N ASN A 92 -8.90 -7.59 4.49
CA ASN A 92 -10.35 -7.78 4.36
C ASN A 92 -10.85 -7.61 2.92
N ILE A 93 -10.04 -7.06 2.02
CA ILE A 93 -10.36 -6.99 0.58
C ILE A 93 -9.94 -8.28 -0.12
N GLN A 94 -8.68 -8.70 0.05
CA GLN A 94 -8.10 -9.84 -0.66
C GLN A 94 -8.95 -11.11 -0.49
N GLY A 95 -9.29 -11.77 -1.61
CA GLY A 95 -10.03 -13.03 -1.61
C GLY A 95 -11.52 -12.90 -1.24
N ARG A 96 -12.05 -11.68 -1.13
CA ARG A 96 -13.47 -11.41 -0.81
C ARG A 96 -14.16 -10.54 -1.87
N THR A 97 -13.56 -10.38 -3.04
CA THR A 97 -14.06 -9.56 -4.15
C THR A 97 -14.49 -10.41 -5.34
N ILE A 98 -15.29 -9.80 -6.23
CA ILE A 98 -15.85 -10.51 -7.40
C ILE A 98 -14.79 -10.70 -8.50
N CYS A 99 -13.89 -9.74 -8.65
CA CYS A 99 -12.83 -9.76 -9.68
C CYS A 99 -11.46 -9.45 -9.07
N ALA A 100 -10.42 -9.70 -9.87
CA ALA A 100 -9.01 -9.52 -9.51
C ALA A 100 -8.60 -8.07 -9.17
N PHE A 101 -9.48 -7.09 -9.41
CA PHE A 101 -9.21 -5.69 -9.07
C PHE A 101 -9.08 -5.50 -7.54
N GLY A 102 -9.79 -6.30 -6.75
CA GLY A 102 -9.67 -6.27 -5.29
C GLY A 102 -8.26 -6.63 -4.82
N GLU A 103 -7.70 -7.71 -5.36
CA GLU A 103 -6.31 -8.12 -5.14
C GLU A 103 -5.32 -7.06 -5.62
N ALA A 104 -5.55 -6.51 -6.83
CA ALA A 104 -4.69 -5.47 -7.40
C ALA A 104 -4.64 -4.20 -6.52
N CYS A 105 -5.75 -3.85 -5.87
CA CYS A 105 -5.82 -2.74 -4.91
C CYS A 105 -5.16 -3.08 -3.56
N ALA A 106 -5.36 -4.29 -3.05
CA ALA A 106 -4.92 -4.69 -1.70
C ALA A 106 -3.43 -5.05 -1.62
N TRP A 107 -2.89 -5.77 -2.61
CA TRP A 107 -1.54 -6.32 -2.55
C TRP A 107 -0.43 -5.25 -2.49
N PRO A 108 -0.51 -4.11 -3.21
CA PRO A 108 0.46 -3.04 -3.04
C PRO A 108 0.49 -2.52 -1.61
N VAL A 109 -0.67 -2.32 -0.97
CA VAL A 109 -0.76 -1.86 0.42
C VAL A 109 -0.13 -2.88 1.37
N LEU A 110 -0.45 -4.17 1.22
CA LEU A 110 0.16 -5.23 2.02
C LEU A 110 1.69 -5.28 1.87
N SER A 111 2.18 -5.15 0.64
CA SER A 111 3.61 -5.21 0.32
C SER A 111 4.37 -4.01 0.87
N TYR A 112 3.90 -2.80 0.57
CA TYR A 112 4.54 -1.54 0.97
C TYR A 112 4.59 -1.41 2.49
N VAL A 113 3.44 -1.58 3.15
CA VAL A 113 3.38 -1.43 4.61
C VAL A 113 4.20 -2.51 5.31
N LYS A 114 4.24 -3.75 4.79
CA LYS A 114 5.08 -4.81 5.37
C LYS A 114 6.58 -4.55 5.22
N LYS A 115 7.02 -3.97 4.10
CA LYS A 115 8.44 -3.71 3.82
C LYS A 115 8.94 -2.43 4.49
N PHE A 116 8.10 -1.40 4.55
CA PHE A 116 8.47 -0.04 4.98
C PHE A 116 7.66 0.42 6.20
N LYS A 117 7.22 -0.52 7.05
CA LYS A 117 6.32 -0.22 8.19
C LYS A 117 6.80 0.97 9.02
N ASP A 118 8.10 1.03 9.26
CA ASP A 118 8.73 2.08 10.07
C ASP A 118 8.52 3.47 9.46
N ASP A 119 8.52 3.61 8.14
CA ASP A 119 8.28 4.90 7.46
C ASP A 119 6.84 5.38 7.67
N PHE A 120 5.87 4.46 7.60
CA PHE A 120 4.47 4.78 7.88
C PHE A 120 4.25 5.18 9.34
N GLU A 121 4.82 4.41 10.27
CA GLU A 121 4.71 4.69 11.70
C GLU A 121 5.39 6.00 12.09
N ALA A 122 6.58 6.26 11.53
CA ALA A 122 7.34 7.48 11.79
C ALA A 122 6.58 8.73 11.29
N LYS A 123 6.03 8.66 10.08
CA LYS A 123 5.22 9.76 9.51
C LYS A 123 3.97 10.03 10.35
N GLY A 124 3.24 8.97 10.71
CA GLY A 124 2.07 9.08 11.58
C GLY A 124 2.38 9.62 12.97
N ALA A 125 3.46 9.15 13.60
CA ALA A 125 3.88 9.63 14.93
C ALA A 125 4.33 11.10 14.90
N ALA A 126 5.02 11.52 13.83
CA ALA A 126 5.43 12.91 13.65
C ALA A 126 4.23 13.84 13.52
N ASP A 127 3.19 13.43 12.80
CA ASP A 127 1.95 14.19 12.65
C ASP A 127 1.16 14.28 13.95
N GLU A 128 1.06 13.18 14.71
CA GLU A 128 0.46 13.17 16.05
C GLU A 128 1.17 14.12 17.01
N ALA A 129 2.51 14.13 17.01
CA ALA A 129 3.30 15.04 17.84
C ALA A 129 3.07 16.51 17.46
N LYS A 130 3.04 16.84 16.16
CA LYS A 130 2.71 18.19 15.68
C LYS A 130 1.30 18.61 16.11
N ALA A 131 0.32 17.72 15.96
CA ALA A 131 -1.06 17.99 16.33
C ALA A 131 -1.24 18.16 17.85
N ALA A 132 -0.45 17.46 18.67
CA ALA A 132 -0.42 17.66 20.12
C ALA A 132 0.20 19.02 20.48
N ALA A 133 1.32 19.41 19.84
CA ALA A 133 1.98 20.68 20.08
C ALA A 133 1.10 21.89 19.70
N ALA A 134 0.32 21.80 18.63
CA ALA A 134 -0.57 22.88 18.19
C ALA A 134 -1.80 23.12 19.09
N LYS A 135 -2.08 22.22 20.05
CA LYS A 135 -3.16 22.36 21.03
C LYS A 135 -2.74 23.05 22.32
N HIS A 136 -1.44 23.32 22.46
CA HIS A 136 -0.84 24.04 23.59
C HIS A 136 -0.42 25.45 23.15
#